data_AF-A0A482WJE8-F1
#
_entry.id   AF-A0A482WJE8-F1
#
_cell.length_a   1.000
_cell.length_b   1.000
_cell.length_c   1.000
_cell.angle_alpha   90.00
_cell.angle_beta   90.00
_cell.angle_gamma   90.00
#
_symmetry.space_group_name_H-M   'P 1'
#
loop_
_entity.id
_entity.type
_entity.pdbx_description
1 polymer ?
#
loop_
_entity_poly.entity_id
_entity_poly.type
_entity_poly.pdbx_seq_one_letter_code
_entity_poly.pdbx_strand_id
1 'polypeptide(L)'
;MSDSWGNMYVDNHLRKPDYTSAMSLLAHLNADELREVSPDERKFEELIKDVKELKTVEAEKEILIASNRSLAEFNLSQEPILLKGRQAILELSVMGEEYSQNIEKKMSELDNRSGGITLETALALLQTAAAEMEEESDEIANKFLEGNTDVDTFLEQFKSRRELMHLRKVKTDKMSEMVTRRANPVQTNASFFQAPHPPAPSGLPYPVGPGLHGLPTPSIYSSNSHFG
;
A
#
# COMPACT_ATOMS: atom_id res chain seq x y z
N MET A 1 -22.30 -3.14 -1.87
CA MET A 1 -22.70 -2.61 -0.53
C MET A 1 -23.45 -1.28 -0.60
N SER A 2 -23.73 -0.72 -1.79
CA SER A 2 -24.44 0.56 -1.98
C SER A 2 -25.97 0.48 -1.92
N ASP A 3 -26.56 -0.70 -2.10
CA ASP A 3 -27.99 -0.78 -2.46
C ASP A 3 -28.92 -1.00 -1.25
N SER A 4 -28.39 -1.08 -0.02
CA SER A 4 -29.22 -1.36 1.16
C SER A 4 -29.88 -0.12 1.78
N TRP A 5 -29.46 1.09 1.40
CA TRP A 5 -29.97 2.34 1.98
C TRP A 5 -31.15 2.93 1.20
N GLY A 6 -31.35 2.52 -0.06
CA GLY A 6 -32.42 3.04 -0.93
C GLY A 6 -33.84 2.65 -0.52
N ASN A 7 -34.00 1.67 0.38
CA ASN A 7 -35.30 1.15 0.82
C ASN A 7 -35.77 1.65 2.20
N MET A 8 -34.97 2.46 2.91
CA MET A 8 -35.38 2.96 4.24
C MET A 8 -36.27 4.21 4.19
N TYR A 9 -36.30 4.92 3.06
CA TYR A 9 -37.29 5.96 2.80
C TYR A 9 -38.37 5.40 1.86
N VAL A 10 -39.18 4.49 2.40
CA VAL A 10 -40.51 4.28 1.83
C VAL A 10 -41.27 5.57 2.12
N ASP A 11 -41.54 6.34 1.09
CA ASP A 11 -42.25 7.61 1.15
C ASP A 11 -43.67 7.37 1.73
N ASN A 12 -43.77 7.44 3.06
CA ASN A 12 -45.02 7.23 3.80
C ASN A 12 -46.03 8.36 3.59
N HIS A 13 -45.68 9.41 2.84
CA HIS A 13 -46.50 10.59 2.66
C HIS A 13 -47.70 10.42 1.71
N LEU A 14 -47.90 9.25 1.09
CA LEU A 14 -49.02 9.05 0.16
C LEU A 14 -49.86 7.77 0.37
N ARG A 15 -49.81 7.13 1.54
CA ARG A 15 -50.74 6.03 1.85
C ARG A 15 -52.05 6.65 2.37
N LYS A 16 -52.99 6.95 1.48
CA LYS A 16 -54.35 7.34 1.89
C LYS A 16 -54.96 6.17 2.69
N PRO A 17 -55.45 6.39 3.92
CA PRO A 17 -56.12 5.33 4.69
C PRO A 17 -57.33 4.81 3.90
N ASP A 18 -57.41 3.50 3.71
CA ASP A 18 -58.53 2.83 3.05
C ASP A 18 -59.59 2.49 4.11
N TYR A 19 -60.65 3.26 4.14
CA TYR A 19 -61.69 3.09 5.14
C TYR A 19 -62.60 1.90 4.83
N THR A 20 -62.43 1.19 3.71
CA THR A 20 -63.29 0.07 3.30
C THR A 20 -63.30 -1.05 4.34
N SER A 21 -62.13 -1.35 4.91
CA SER A 21 -62.00 -2.36 5.97
C SER A 21 -62.74 -1.96 7.26
N ALA A 22 -62.65 -0.68 7.64
CA ALA A 22 -63.33 -0.14 8.81
C ALA A 22 -64.84 -0.03 8.60
N MET A 23 -65.28 0.40 7.42
CA MET A 23 -66.69 0.49 7.05
C MET A 23 -67.35 -0.88 6.96
N SER A 24 -66.63 -1.90 6.47
CA SER A 24 -67.09 -3.28 6.48
C SER A 24 -67.29 -3.78 7.92
N LEU A 25 -66.35 -3.52 8.83
CA LEU A 25 -66.47 -3.92 10.23
C LEU A 25 -67.67 -3.26 10.93
N LEU A 26 -67.88 -1.96 10.67
CA LEU A 26 -69.04 -1.21 11.19
C LEU A 26 -70.38 -1.68 10.58
N ALA A 27 -70.39 -2.14 9.33
CA ALA A 27 -71.59 -2.63 8.66
C ALA A 27 -72.12 -3.96 9.22
N HIS A 28 -71.31 -4.71 9.98
CA HIS A 28 -71.73 -5.95 10.64
C HIS A 28 -72.36 -5.71 12.03
N LEU A 29 -72.38 -4.46 12.53
CA LEU A 29 -72.97 -4.11 13.82
C LEU A 29 -74.44 -3.68 13.65
N ASN A 30 -75.29 -4.09 14.59
CA ASN A 30 -76.70 -3.69 14.63
C ASN A 30 -76.90 -2.30 15.25
N ALA A 31 -78.08 -1.70 15.04
CA ALA A 31 -78.40 -0.34 15.49
C ALA A 31 -78.25 -0.13 17.02
N ASP A 32 -78.55 -1.15 17.82
CA ASP A 32 -78.39 -1.09 19.28
C ASP A 32 -76.91 -1.16 19.70
N GLU A 33 -76.10 -1.96 19.02
CA GLU A 33 -74.65 -2.10 19.24
C GLU A 33 -73.90 -0.82 18.84
N LEU A 34 -74.27 -0.23 17.69
CA LEU A 34 -73.74 1.07 17.27
C LEU A 34 -74.11 2.19 18.24
N ARG A 35 -75.32 2.15 18.84
CA ARG A 35 -75.76 3.14 19.83
C ARG A 35 -75.04 2.99 21.18
N GLU A 36 -74.59 1.78 21.50
CA GLU A 36 -73.79 1.50 22.69
C GLU A 36 -72.31 1.86 22.52
N VAL A 37 -71.76 1.68 21.31
CA VAL A 37 -70.35 1.98 20.98
C VAL A 37 -70.14 3.46 20.67
N SER A 38 -71.12 4.16 20.09
CA SER A 38 -71.01 5.58 19.72
C SER A 38 -70.66 6.56 20.86
N PRO A 39 -71.12 6.39 22.11
CA PRO A 39 -70.74 7.28 23.22
C PRO A 39 -69.47 6.85 23.97
N ASP A 40 -68.96 5.64 23.74
CA ASP A 40 -67.80 5.09 24.44
C ASP A 40 -66.59 4.98 23.51
N GLU A 41 -65.76 6.03 23.52
CA GLU A 41 -64.53 6.14 22.73
C GLU A 41 -63.60 4.94 22.92
N ARG A 42 -63.60 4.30 24.10
CA ARG A 42 -62.72 3.16 24.37
C ARG A 42 -63.16 1.90 23.63
N LYS A 43 -64.47 1.67 23.56
CA LYS A 43 -65.06 0.56 22.78
C LYS A 43 -64.84 0.79 21.28
N PHE A 44 -64.94 2.04 20.85
CA PHE A 44 -64.66 2.43 19.47
C PHE A 44 -63.17 2.23 19.11
N GLU A 45 -62.25 2.62 19.99
CA GLU A 45 -60.81 2.40 19.82
C GLU A 45 -60.47 0.89 19.78
N GLU A 46 -61.13 0.08 20.61
CA GLU A 46 -60.98 -1.38 20.61
C GLU A 46 -61.45 -2.00 19.29
N LEU A 47 -62.59 -1.54 18.75
CA LEU A 47 -63.09 -1.96 17.44
C LEU A 47 -62.14 -1.53 16.30
N ILE A 48 -61.55 -0.34 16.39
CA ILE A 48 -60.61 0.18 15.39
C ILE A 48 -59.30 -0.60 15.39
N LYS A 49 -58.83 -1.11 16.55
CA LYS A 49 -57.65 -1.99 16.63
C LYS A 49 -57.82 -3.24 15.77
N ASP A 50 -59.04 -3.66 15.49
CA ASP A 50 -59.34 -4.79 14.62
C ASP A 50 -59.34 -4.49 13.12
N VAL A 51 -59.23 -3.22 12.72
CA VAL A 51 -59.11 -2.82 11.32
C VAL A 51 -57.81 -3.36 10.74
N LYS A 52 -57.92 -4.13 9.65
CA LYS A 52 -56.82 -4.82 8.97
C LYS A 52 -55.65 -3.89 8.63
N GLU A 53 -55.94 -2.67 8.18
CA GLU A 53 -54.92 -1.69 7.83
C GLU A 53 -54.13 -1.20 9.04
N LEU A 54 -54.80 -0.95 10.17
CA LEU A 54 -54.12 -0.54 11.39
C LEU A 54 -53.23 -1.67 11.94
N LYS A 55 -53.70 -2.92 11.90
CA LYS A 55 -52.88 -4.10 12.24
C LYS A 55 -51.66 -4.24 11.32
N THR A 56 -51.82 -3.96 10.03
CA THR A 56 -50.73 -4.01 9.06
C THR A 56 -49.68 -2.93 9.37
N VAL A 57 -50.11 -1.69 9.61
CA VAL A 57 -49.22 -0.58 9.95
C VAL A 57 -48.52 -0.81 11.30
N GLU A 58 -49.22 -1.33 12.31
CA GLU A 58 -48.60 -1.64 13.61
C GLU A 58 -47.57 -2.76 13.47
N ALA A 59 -47.84 -3.80 12.68
CA ALA A 59 -46.86 -4.86 12.39
C ALA A 59 -45.65 -4.32 11.61
N GLU A 60 -45.85 -3.47 10.59
CA GLU A 60 -44.77 -2.80 9.86
C GLU A 60 -43.91 -1.94 10.81
N LYS A 61 -44.54 -1.20 11.72
CA LYS A 61 -43.86 -0.42 12.76
C LYS A 61 -43.05 -1.30 13.70
N GLU A 62 -43.58 -2.42 14.19
CA GLU A 62 -42.84 -3.36 15.04
C GLU A 62 -41.62 -3.94 14.32
N ILE A 63 -41.76 -4.30 13.04
CA ILE A 63 -40.65 -4.78 12.20
C ILE A 63 -39.58 -3.69 12.06
N LEU A 64 -39.98 -2.44 11.80
CA LEU A 64 -39.05 -1.32 11.68
C LEU A 64 -38.32 -1.02 12.99
N ILE A 65 -39.02 -1.05 14.12
CA ILE A 65 -38.43 -0.87 15.45
C ILE A 65 -37.42 -1.98 15.73
N ALA A 66 -37.78 -3.24 15.47
CA ALA A 66 -36.89 -4.38 15.66
C ALA A 66 -35.65 -4.29 14.76
N SER A 67 -35.83 -3.90 13.49
CA SER A 67 -34.75 -3.71 12.52
C SER A 67 -33.82 -2.57 12.93
N ASN A 68 -34.37 -1.41 13.29
CA ASN A 68 -33.59 -0.26 13.75
C ASN A 68 -32.80 -0.59 15.01
N ARG A 69 -33.42 -1.29 15.97
CA ARG A 69 -32.77 -1.75 17.20
C ARG A 69 -31.61 -2.70 16.88
N SER A 70 -31.84 -3.71 16.04
CA SER A 70 -30.79 -4.65 15.62
C SER A 70 -29.62 -3.93 14.95
N LEU A 71 -29.91 -2.96 14.07
CA LEU A 71 -28.88 -2.15 13.41
C LEU A 71 -28.11 -1.27 14.40
N ALA A 72 -28.80 -0.66 15.37
CA ALA A 72 -28.16 0.14 16.42
C ALA A 72 -27.25 -0.73 17.30
N GLU A 73 -27.71 -1.90 17.71
CA GLU A 73 -26.92 -2.87 18.49
C GLU A 73 -25.71 -3.36 17.68
N PHE A 74 -25.88 -3.64 16.38
CA PHE A 74 -24.76 -3.99 15.50
C PHE A 74 -23.77 -2.83 15.37
N ASN A 75 -24.22 -1.60 15.13
CA ASN A 75 -23.33 -0.44 15.01
C ASN A 75 -22.52 -0.21 16.29
N LEU A 76 -23.17 -0.32 17.47
CA LEU A 76 -22.50 -0.24 18.77
C LEU A 76 -21.46 -1.37 18.94
N SER A 77 -21.74 -2.57 18.43
CA SER A 77 -20.78 -3.68 18.46
C SER A 77 -19.54 -3.44 17.59
N GLN A 78 -19.66 -2.64 16.52
CA GLN A 78 -18.55 -2.33 15.61
C GLN A 78 -17.64 -1.21 16.14
N GLU A 79 -18.17 -0.28 16.94
CA GLU A 79 -17.41 0.82 17.53
C GLU A 79 -16.09 0.40 18.19
N PRO A 80 -16.03 -0.60 19.10
CA PRO A 80 -14.76 -1.00 19.73
C PRO A 80 -13.73 -1.55 18.73
N ILE A 81 -14.19 -2.24 17.69
CA ILE A 81 -13.33 -2.80 16.64
C ILE A 81 -12.71 -1.66 15.82
N LEU A 82 -13.52 -0.68 15.43
CA LEU A 82 -13.08 0.49 14.69
C LEU A 82 -12.12 1.36 15.50
N LEU A 83 -12.40 1.58 16.79
CA LEU A 83 -11.52 2.31 17.69
C LEU A 83 -10.17 1.61 17.85
N LYS A 84 -10.17 0.29 18.04
CA LYS A 84 -8.93 -0.49 18.12
C LYS A 84 -8.14 -0.43 16.81
N GLY A 85 -8.80 -0.54 15.66
CA GLY A 85 -8.16 -0.41 14.35
C GLY A 85 -7.55 0.98 14.14
N ARG A 86 -8.28 2.05 14.51
CA ARG A 86 -7.77 3.42 14.46
C ARG A 86 -6.55 3.62 15.35
N GLN A 87 -6.58 3.08 16.57
CA GLN A 87 -5.46 3.17 17.50
C GLN A 87 -4.21 2.45 16.96
N ALA A 88 -4.38 1.25 16.40
CA ALA A 88 -3.27 0.51 15.78
C ALA A 88 -2.67 1.25 14.58
N ILE A 89 -3.50 1.89 13.76
CA ILE A 89 -3.02 2.73 12.63
C ILE A 89 -2.23 3.93 13.15
N LEU A 90 -2.70 4.58 14.21
CA LEU A 90 -2.01 5.72 14.81
C LEU A 90 -0.65 5.32 15.37
N GLU A 91 -0.58 4.22 16.12
CA GLU A 91 0.67 3.68 16.64
C GLU A 91 1.66 3.34 15.52
N LEU A 92 1.19 2.67 14.46
CA LEU A 92 2.02 2.33 13.31
C LEU A 92 2.49 3.58 12.56
N SER A 93 1.64 4.61 12.44
CA SER A 93 1.99 5.88 11.82
C SER A 93 3.08 6.60 12.60
N VAL A 94 2.98 6.65 13.93
CA VAL A 94 3.99 7.26 14.80
C VAL A 94 5.32 6.51 14.69
N MET A 95 5.31 5.18 14.74
CA MET A 95 6.52 4.38 14.53
C MET A 95 7.12 4.61 13.14
N GLY A 96 6.30 4.69 12.09
CA GLY A 96 6.74 4.99 10.73
C GLY A 96 7.43 6.34 10.62
N GLU A 97 6.87 7.37 11.27
CA GLU A 97 7.47 8.69 11.33
C GLU A 97 8.81 8.67 12.08
N GLU A 98 8.91 7.97 13.21
CA GLU A 98 10.17 7.80 13.96
C GLU A 98 11.25 7.12 13.10
N TYR A 99 10.90 6.05 12.39
CA TYR A 99 11.83 5.39 11.47
C TYR A 99 12.27 6.32 10.34
N SER A 100 11.34 7.08 9.76
CA SER A 100 11.64 8.06 8.71
C SER A 100 12.63 9.12 9.20
N GLN A 101 12.38 9.72 10.37
CA GLN A 101 13.28 10.69 10.99
C GLN A 101 14.66 10.09 11.29
N ASN A 102 14.71 8.85 11.78
CA ASN A 102 15.98 8.16 12.05
C ASN A 102 16.77 7.87 10.76
N ILE A 103 16.08 7.50 9.67
CA ILE A 103 16.71 7.31 8.36
C ILE A 103 17.27 8.64 7.86
N GLU A 104 16.48 9.71 7.91
CA GLU A 104 16.91 11.04 7.48
C GLU A 104 18.14 11.52 8.27
N LYS A 105 18.13 11.34 9.60
CA LYS A 105 19.28 11.63 10.45
C LYS A 105 20.52 10.83 10.03
N LYS A 106 20.38 9.52 9.82
CA LYS A 106 21.50 8.66 9.38
C LYS A 106 22.01 9.03 7.99
N MET A 107 21.12 9.40 7.07
CA MET A 107 21.51 9.89 5.75
C MET A 107 22.31 11.19 5.85
N SER A 108 21.85 12.14 6.66
CA SER A 108 22.58 13.39 6.91
C SER A 108 23.93 13.14 7.57
N GLU A 109 24.01 12.24 8.55
CA GLU A 109 25.30 11.85 9.17
C GLU A 109 26.26 11.21 8.15
N LEU A 110 25.76 10.36 7.24
CA LEU A 110 26.56 9.77 6.17
C LEU A 110 27.07 10.83 5.18
N ASP A 111 26.21 11.76 4.78
CA ASP A 111 26.55 12.82 3.84
C ASP A 111 27.59 13.80 4.44
N ASN A 112 27.43 14.13 5.73
CA ASN A 112 28.41 14.90 6.48
C ASN A 112 29.77 14.18 6.59
N ARG A 113 29.77 12.85 6.73
CA ARG A 113 31.01 12.04 6.80
C ARG A 113 31.69 11.86 5.46
N SER A 114 30.92 11.70 4.37
CA SER A 114 31.48 11.61 3.01
C SER A 114 31.94 12.98 2.48
N GLY A 115 31.58 14.08 3.15
CA GLY A 115 31.91 15.43 2.73
C GLY A 115 31.27 15.78 1.37
N GLY A 116 30.15 15.12 1.02
CA GLY A 116 29.50 15.26 -0.27
C GLY A 116 30.27 14.67 -1.45
N ILE A 117 31.40 13.99 -1.23
CA ILE A 117 32.16 13.36 -2.31
C ILE A 117 31.56 11.98 -2.56
N THR A 118 30.88 11.83 -3.70
CA THR A 118 30.41 10.52 -4.15
C THR A 118 31.59 9.66 -4.60
N LEU A 119 31.39 8.34 -4.62
CA LEU A 119 32.43 7.42 -5.05
C LEU A 119 32.82 7.66 -6.51
N GLU A 120 31.85 8.04 -7.34
CA GLU A 120 32.01 8.40 -8.74
C GLU A 120 32.86 9.67 -8.89
N THR A 121 32.59 10.71 -8.09
CA THR A 121 33.40 11.93 -8.07
C THR A 121 34.83 11.64 -7.61
N ALA A 122 35.01 10.82 -6.58
CA ALA A 122 36.34 10.42 -6.11
C ALA A 122 37.13 9.65 -7.18
N LEU A 123 36.47 8.76 -7.92
CA LEU A 123 37.07 8.01 -9.02
C LEU A 123 37.51 8.93 -10.16
N ALA A 124 36.64 9.86 -10.56
CA ALA A 124 36.96 10.84 -11.61
C ALA A 124 38.15 11.71 -11.22
N LEU A 125 38.19 12.23 -9.99
CA LEU A 125 39.34 13.01 -9.48
C LEU A 125 40.63 12.20 -9.48
N LEU A 126 40.58 10.91 -9.12
CA LEU A 126 41.75 10.05 -9.12
C LEU A 126 42.24 9.73 -10.54
N GLN A 127 41.33 9.59 -11.51
CA GLN A 127 41.66 9.46 -12.93
C GLN A 127 42.36 10.69 -13.47
N THR A 128 41.81 11.89 -13.20
CA THR A 128 42.45 13.16 -13.56
C THR A 128 43.84 13.27 -12.95
N ALA A 129 43.97 13.00 -11.64
CA ALA A 129 45.25 13.05 -10.96
C ALA A 129 46.26 11.98 -11.46
N ALA A 130 45.81 10.88 -12.05
CA ALA A 130 46.69 9.91 -12.70
C ALA A 130 47.17 10.41 -14.07
N ALA A 131 46.27 11.02 -14.86
CA ALA A 131 46.58 11.62 -16.15
C ALA A 131 47.54 12.81 -16.02
N GLU A 132 47.33 13.68 -15.02
CA GLU A 132 48.25 14.80 -14.72
C GLU A 132 49.67 14.30 -14.42
N MET A 133 49.83 13.22 -13.64
CA MET A 133 51.16 12.65 -13.37
C MET A 133 51.78 11.98 -14.60
N GLU A 134 50.96 11.44 -15.50
CA GLU A 134 51.42 10.90 -16.78
C GLU A 134 51.98 12.02 -17.64
N GLU A 135 51.25 13.13 -17.80
CA GLU A 135 51.68 14.33 -18.52
C GLU A 135 52.95 14.93 -17.90
N GLU A 136 53.00 15.13 -16.58
CA GLU A 136 54.21 15.63 -15.90
C GLU A 136 55.42 14.71 -16.12
N SER A 137 55.22 13.38 -16.13
CA SER A 137 56.31 12.44 -16.40
C SER A 137 56.78 12.50 -17.85
N ASP A 138 55.88 12.75 -18.79
CA ASP A 138 56.19 12.89 -20.21
C ASP A 138 56.91 14.23 -20.47
N GLU A 139 56.55 15.31 -19.78
CA GLU A 139 57.30 16.57 -19.81
C GLU A 139 58.74 16.41 -19.31
N ILE A 140 58.94 15.66 -18.21
CA ILE A 140 60.28 15.36 -17.69
C ILE A 140 61.09 14.56 -18.72
N ALA A 141 60.45 13.59 -19.39
CA ALA A 141 61.08 12.82 -20.45
C ALA A 141 61.47 13.71 -21.64
N ASN A 142 60.58 14.62 -22.07
CA ASN A 142 60.86 15.55 -23.17
C ASN A 142 62.02 16.49 -22.84
N LYS A 143 62.04 17.08 -21.63
CA LYS A 143 63.17 17.94 -21.18
C LYS A 143 64.50 17.20 -21.20
N PHE A 144 64.52 15.93 -20.84
CA PHE A 144 65.72 15.10 -20.92
C PHE A 144 66.15 14.86 -22.39
N LEU A 145 65.21 14.53 -23.28
CA LEU A 145 65.49 14.33 -24.71
C LEU A 145 65.99 15.60 -25.42
N GLU A 146 65.54 16.77 -24.97
CA GLU A 146 66.01 18.07 -25.42
C GLU A 146 67.39 18.46 -24.85
N GLY A 147 67.93 17.69 -23.90
CA GLY A 147 69.20 17.99 -23.23
C GLY A 147 69.10 19.07 -22.14
N ASN A 148 67.89 19.42 -21.69
CA ASN A 148 67.62 20.44 -20.68
C ASN A 148 67.76 19.93 -19.23
N THR A 149 68.13 18.66 -19.03
CA THR A 149 68.26 18.02 -17.71
C THR A 149 69.33 16.93 -17.77
N ASP A 150 70.12 16.78 -16.70
CA ASP A 150 71.11 15.72 -16.57
C ASP A 150 70.48 14.36 -16.22
N VAL A 151 71.25 13.29 -16.37
CA VAL A 151 70.77 11.91 -16.19
C VAL A 151 70.32 11.63 -14.76
N ASP A 152 71.03 12.14 -13.76
CA ASP A 152 70.74 11.85 -12.35
C ASP A 152 69.43 12.54 -11.93
N THR A 153 69.27 13.81 -12.29
CA THR A 153 68.05 14.59 -12.05
C THR A 153 66.84 14.00 -12.79
N PHE A 154 67.02 13.57 -14.06
CA PHE A 154 65.96 12.90 -14.81
C PHE A 154 65.50 11.61 -14.12
N LEU A 155 66.44 10.74 -13.74
CA LEU A 155 66.11 9.45 -13.14
C LEU A 155 65.38 9.61 -11.81
N GLU A 156 65.76 10.58 -10.98
CA GLU A 156 65.09 10.86 -9.71
C GLU A 156 63.64 11.32 -9.93
N GLN A 157 63.43 12.33 -10.78
CA GLN A 157 62.12 12.92 -10.99
C GLN A 157 61.18 11.99 -11.79
N PHE A 158 61.67 11.40 -12.87
CA PHE A 158 60.86 10.55 -13.75
C PHE A 158 60.37 9.30 -13.03
N LYS A 159 61.25 8.61 -12.29
CA LYS A 159 60.86 7.41 -11.54
C LYS A 159 59.78 7.73 -10.49
N SER A 160 59.98 8.80 -9.72
CA SER A 160 59.03 9.23 -8.70
C SER A 160 57.63 9.53 -9.29
N ARG A 161 57.58 10.28 -10.40
CA ARG A 161 56.31 10.60 -11.08
C ARG A 161 55.66 9.37 -11.71
N ARG A 162 56.43 8.52 -12.38
CA ARG A 162 55.91 7.31 -13.04
C ARG A 162 55.43 6.27 -12.03
N GLU A 163 56.13 6.12 -10.90
CA GLU A 163 55.69 5.26 -9.79
C GLU A 163 54.35 5.74 -9.22
N LEU A 164 54.23 7.05 -8.93
CA LEU A 164 52.99 7.61 -8.41
C LEU A 164 51.83 7.50 -9.41
N MET A 165 52.09 7.74 -10.69
CA MET A 165 51.11 7.55 -11.78
C MET A 165 50.60 6.10 -11.82
N HIS A 166 51.50 5.11 -11.85
CA HIS A 166 51.11 3.70 -11.88
C HIS A 166 50.33 3.30 -10.62
N LEU A 167 50.74 3.79 -9.45
CA LEU A 167 50.01 3.54 -8.21
C LEU A 167 48.58 4.11 -8.27
N ARG A 168 48.40 5.32 -8.82
CA ARG A 168 47.07 5.93 -9.02
C ARG A 168 46.25 5.16 -10.04
N LYS A 169 46.83 4.71 -11.17
CA LYS A 169 46.13 3.86 -12.16
C LYS A 169 45.62 2.57 -11.52
N VAL A 170 46.46 1.86 -10.75
CA VAL A 170 46.03 0.63 -10.05
C VAL A 170 44.90 0.91 -9.06
N LYS A 171 44.96 2.02 -8.32
CA LYS A 171 43.88 2.42 -7.39
C LYS A 171 42.59 2.76 -8.13
N THR A 172 42.68 3.45 -9.26
CA THR A 172 41.54 3.72 -10.16
C THR A 172 40.91 2.43 -10.66
N ASP A 173 41.71 1.50 -11.17
CA ASP A 173 41.22 0.22 -11.70
C ASP A 173 40.49 -0.57 -10.62
N LYS A 174 41.03 -0.59 -9.40
CA LYS A 174 40.42 -1.27 -8.26
C LYS A 174 39.14 -0.58 -7.78
N MET A 175 39.13 0.75 -7.74
CA MET A 175 37.93 1.50 -7.39
C MET A 175 36.83 1.29 -8.44
N SER A 176 37.18 1.31 -9.72
CA SER A 176 36.26 1.01 -10.83
C SER A 176 35.67 -0.41 -10.71
N GLU A 177 36.52 -1.42 -10.44
CA GLU A 177 36.07 -2.79 -10.20
C GLU A 177 35.05 -2.87 -9.05
N MET A 178 35.30 -2.15 -7.95
CA MET A 178 34.39 -2.10 -6.80
C MET A 178 33.05 -1.43 -7.15
N VAL A 179 33.07 -0.34 -7.91
CA VAL A 179 31.87 0.37 -8.37
C VAL A 179 31.03 -0.55 -9.27
N THR A 180 31.65 -1.21 -10.25
CA THR A 180 30.95 -2.14 -11.15
C THR A 180 30.38 -3.36 -10.41
N ARG A 181 31.11 -3.93 -9.44
CA ARG A 181 30.61 -5.02 -8.60
C ARG A 181 29.40 -4.61 -7.75
N ARG A 182 29.36 -3.38 -7.24
CA ARG A 182 28.19 -2.85 -6.50
C ARG A 182 26.97 -2.70 -7.40
N ALA A 183 27.17 -2.24 -8.64
CA ALA A 183 26.10 -2.08 -9.61
C ALA A 183 25.52 -3.44 -10.08
N ASN A 184 26.30 -4.52 -10.00
CA ASN A 184 25.90 -5.84 -10.48
C ASN A 184 26.07 -6.93 -9.38
N PRO A 185 25.17 -6.99 -8.37
CA PRO A 185 25.30 -7.93 -7.24
C PRO A 185 25.08 -9.41 -7.63
N VAL A 186 24.63 -9.69 -8.86
CA VAL A 186 24.36 -11.04 -9.36
C VAL A 186 25.67 -11.70 -9.83
N GLN A 187 26.58 -12.01 -8.90
CA GLN A 187 27.64 -13.01 -9.16
C GLN A 187 28.45 -13.44 -7.93
N THR A 188 27.98 -13.18 -6.71
CA THR A 188 28.60 -13.77 -5.51
C THR A 188 27.72 -14.88 -4.95
N ASN A 189 27.88 -16.07 -5.53
CA ASN A 189 27.70 -17.35 -4.84
C ASN A 189 26.32 -17.62 -4.20
N ALA A 190 25.23 -17.59 -4.99
CA ALA A 190 23.91 -18.09 -4.59
C ALA A 190 23.80 -19.64 -4.60
N SER A 191 24.93 -20.35 -4.64
CA SER A 191 24.97 -21.82 -4.71
C SER A 191 24.87 -22.53 -3.35
N PHE A 192 24.82 -21.80 -2.23
CA PHE A 192 24.92 -22.39 -0.89
C PHE A 192 23.66 -22.30 -0.02
N PHE A 193 22.55 -21.70 -0.49
CA PHE A 193 21.31 -21.59 0.30
C PHE A 193 20.02 -21.88 -0.48
N GLN A 194 20.03 -22.81 -1.44
CA GLN A 194 18.78 -23.40 -1.90
C GLN A 194 18.30 -24.42 -0.85
N ALA A 195 17.42 -23.98 0.05
CA ALA A 195 16.62 -24.88 0.86
C ALA A 195 15.79 -25.77 -0.08
N PRO A 196 15.72 -27.10 0.14
CA PRO A 196 14.88 -27.98 -0.67
C PRO A 196 13.42 -27.53 -0.53
N HIS A 197 12.82 -27.11 -1.63
CA HIS A 197 11.40 -26.85 -1.70
C HIS A 197 10.66 -28.18 -1.48
N PRO A 198 9.68 -28.26 -0.56
CA PRO A 198 8.89 -29.47 -0.40
C PRO A 198 8.08 -29.73 -1.68
N PRO A 199 7.92 -30.99 -2.11
CA PRO A 199 7.09 -31.31 -3.26
C PRO A 199 5.64 -30.88 -2.99
N ALA A 200 5.02 -30.24 -3.98
CA ALA A 200 3.62 -29.84 -3.90
C ALA A 200 2.72 -31.06 -3.65
N PRO A 201 1.71 -30.97 -2.77
CA PRO A 201 0.79 -32.08 -2.53
C PRO A 201 -0.09 -32.30 -3.75
N SER A 202 0.15 -33.41 -4.45
CA SER A 202 -0.72 -33.96 -5.47
C SER A 202 -1.95 -34.57 -4.80
N GLY A 203 -3.06 -33.84 -4.73
CA GLY A 203 -4.28 -34.45 -4.16
C GLY A 203 -5.53 -33.60 -3.95
N LEU A 204 -5.72 -32.46 -4.62
CA LEU A 204 -7.00 -31.73 -4.51
C LEU A 204 -7.83 -31.90 -5.79
N PRO A 205 -9.02 -32.55 -5.72
CA PRO A 205 -9.92 -32.67 -6.85
C PRO A 205 -10.65 -31.34 -7.06
N TYR A 206 -10.24 -30.57 -8.05
CA TYR A 206 -11.05 -29.45 -8.53
C TYR A 206 -12.25 -30.01 -9.32
N PRO A 207 -13.48 -29.51 -9.08
CA PRO A 207 -14.65 -29.94 -9.85
C PRO A 207 -14.53 -29.43 -11.28
N VAL A 208 -14.34 -30.35 -12.24
CA VAL A 208 -14.35 -30.05 -13.67
C VAL A 208 -15.80 -29.94 -14.14
N GLY A 209 -16.34 -28.73 -14.11
CA GLY A 209 -17.58 -28.38 -14.82
C GLY A 209 -17.28 -27.99 -16.28
N PRO A 210 -18.10 -28.39 -17.28
CA PRO A 210 -17.88 -28.01 -18.66
C PRO A 210 -18.23 -26.53 -18.86
N GLY A 211 -17.23 -25.65 -18.96
CA GLY A 211 -17.47 -24.24 -19.28
C GLY A 211 -16.34 -23.23 -19.09
N LEU A 212 -15.19 -23.57 -18.49
CA LEU A 212 -14.12 -22.59 -18.22
C LEU A 212 -12.88 -22.82 -19.10
N HIS A 213 -13.05 -22.69 -20.42
CA HIS A 213 -11.94 -22.35 -21.30
C HIS A 213 -11.76 -20.83 -21.27
N GLY A 214 -10.73 -20.33 -20.59
CA GLY A 214 -10.25 -18.96 -20.85
C GLY A 214 -9.99 -18.04 -19.65
N LEU A 215 -9.38 -18.52 -18.56
CA LEU A 215 -8.72 -17.60 -17.63
C LEU A 215 -7.20 -17.63 -17.85
N PRO A 216 -6.56 -16.51 -18.25
CA PRO A 216 -5.13 -16.44 -18.45
C PRO A 216 -4.43 -16.55 -17.09
N THR A 217 -3.52 -17.52 -16.95
CA THR A 217 -2.57 -17.56 -15.85
C THR A 217 -1.64 -16.35 -15.95
N PRO A 218 -1.34 -15.63 -14.85
CA PRO A 218 -0.42 -14.50 -14.89
C PRO A 218 0.98 -14.98 -15.28
N SER A 219 1.41 -14.56 -16.47
CA SER A 219 2.75 -14.80 -16.99
C SER A 219 3.74 -13.95 -16.20
N ILE A 220 4.53 -14.58 -15.34
CA ILE A 220 5.65 -13.93 -14.65
C ILE A 220 6.88 -14.12 -15.53
N TYR A 221 7.04 -13.27 -16.54
CA TYR A 221 8.31 -13.12 -17.24
C TYR A 221 8.86 -11.71 -17.04
N SER A 222 9.92 -11.66 -16.23
CA SER A 222 11.18 -10.99 -16.47
C SER A 222 11.22 -10.06 -17.69
N SER A 223 11.39 -8.77 -17.46
CA SER A 223 11.89 -7.83 -18.48
C SER A 223 12.98 -6.96 -17.87
N ASN A 224 14.21 -7.36 -18.20
CA ASN A 224 15.42 -6.60 -18.06
C ASN A 224 15.59 -5.77 -19.35
N SER A 225 15.53 -4.45 -19.28
CA SER A 225 16.05 -3.53 -20.30
C SER A 225 16.07 -2.12 -19.68
N HIS A 226 17.23 -1.64 -19.25
CA HIS A 226 18.12 -0.79 -20.05
C HIS A 226 17.45 0.53 -20.43
N PHE A 227 17.77 1.58 -19.68
CA PHE A 227 17.63 2.97 -20.10
C PHE A 227 18.89 3.72 -19.68
N GLY A 228 19.46 4.43 -20.66
CA GLY A 228 20.40 5.52 -20.40
C GLY A 228 19.69 6.82 -20.10
#